data_AF-A0A926AYR0-F1
#
_entry.id   AF-A0A926AYR0-F1
#
_cell.length_a   1.000
_cell.length_b   1.000
_cell.length_c   1.000
_cell.angle_alpha   90.00
_cell.angle_beta   90.00
_cell.angle_gamma   90.00
#
_symmetry.space_group_name_H-M   'P 1'
#
loop_
_entity.id
_entity.type
_entity.pdbx_description
1 polymer ?
#
loop_
_entity_poly.entity_id
_entity_poly.type
_entity_poly.pdbx_seq_one_letter_code
_entity_poly.pdbx_strand_id
1 'polypeptide(L)' 'MRLLSFNIHKGIGGRDRRYRLNRIMDVIEAESPDIVCLQEVDRHVRRSRSDDQPALFVERFQP' A
#
# COMPACT_ATOMS: atom_id res chain seq x y z
N MET A 1 -3.87 -19.32 -8.41
CA MET A 1 -3.31 -18.73 -7.18
C MET A 1 -2.13 -17.84 -7.55
N ARG A 2 -2.27 -16.53 -7.33
CA ARG A 2 -1.30 -15.47 -7.57
C ARG A 2 -0.91 -14.87 -6.22
N LEU A 3 0.39 -14.80 -5.95
CA LEU A 3 0.96 -14.17 -4.76
C LEU A 3 1.71 -12.91 -5.18
N LEU A 4 1.42 -11.78 -4.54
CA LEU A 4 2.19 -10.55 -4.67
C LEU A 4 2.93 -10.26 -3.36
N SER A 5 4.25 -10.09 -3.42
CA SER A 5 5.02 -9.51 -2.33
C SER A 5 5.55 -8.15 -2.76
N PHE A 6 5.21 -7.09 -2.01
CA PHE A 6 5.52 -5.73 -2.41
C PHE A 6 5.98 -4.89 -1.21
N ASN A 7 7.24 -4.46 -1.25
CA ASN A 7 7.72 -3.40 -0.36
C ASN A 7 7.24 -2.06 -0.92
N ILE A 8 6.25 -1.46 -0.26
CA ILE A 8 5.55 -0.27 -0.75
C ILE A 8 6.30 1.03 -0.43
N HIS A 9 7.44 0.92 0.25
CA HIS A 9 8.29 2.04 0.64
C HIS A 9 7.45 3.13 1.35
N LYS A 10 6.54 2.71 2.27
CA LYS A 10 5.51 3.52 2.98
C LYS A 10 4.63 4.41 2.10
N GLY A 11 4.43 4.02 0.84
CA GLY A 11 3.70 4.83 -0.14
C GLY A 11 4.45 6.09 -0.59
N ILE A 12 5.77 6.16 -0.38
CA ILE A 12 6.62 7.27 -0.83
C ILE A 12 7.31 6.88 -2.14
N GLY A 13 7.02 7.61 -3.21
CA GLY A 13 7.59 7.31 -4.52
C GLY A 13 9.11 7.49 -4.54
N GLY A 14 9.82 6.54 -5.13
CA GLY A 14 11.29 6.60 -5.20
C GLY A 14 11.80 7.83 -5.97
N ARG A 15 11.13 8.19 -7.07
CA ARG A 15 11.48 9.34 -7.92
C ARG A 15 10.88 10.65 -7.45
N ASP A 16 9.56 10.68 -7.21
CA ASP A 16 8.84 11.91 -6.87
C ASP A 16 8.94 12.28 -5.38
N ARG A 17 9.36 11.34 -4.53
CA ARG A 17 9.47 11.48 -3.06
C ARG A 17 8.15 11.88 -2.39
N ARG A 18 7.01 11.71 -3.06
CA ARG A 18 5.68 12.08 -2.56
C ARG A 18 4.99 10.89 -1.92
N TYR A 19 4.37 11.12 -0.77
CA TYR A 19 3.42 10.17 -0.20
C TYR A 19 2.12 10.16 -1.02
N ARG A 20 1.81 9.02 -1.65
CA ARG A 20 0.52 8.75 -2.30
C ARG A 20 0.26 7.26 -2.17
N LEU A 21 -0.65 6.88 -1.27
CA LEU A 21 -0.96 5.46 -1.03
C LEU A 21 -1.76 4.84 -2.18
N ASN A 22 -2.66 5.60 -2.81
CA ASN A 22 -3.50 5.11 -3.90
C ASN A 22 -2.71 4.48 -5.05
N ARG A 23 -1.53 5.01 -5.41
CA ARG A 23 -0.70 4.42 -6.48
C ARG A 23 -0.29 2.98 -6.19
N ILE A 24 -0.20 2.61 -4.91
CA ILE A 24 0.12 1.25 -4.48
C ILE A 24 -1.12 0.38 -4.60
N MET A 25 -2.28 0.89 -4.19
CA MET A 25 -3.57 0.21 -4.32
C MET A 25 -3.89 -0.07 -5.79
N ASP A 26 -3.70 0.92 -6.67
CA ASP A 26 -3.91 0.78 -8.12
C ASP A 26 -3.06 -0.34 -8.73
N VAL A 27 -1.82 -0.51 -8.28
CA VAL A 27 -0.94 -1.61 -8.72
C VAL A 27 -1.45 -2.96 -8.21
N ILE A 28 -1.86 -3.05 -6.93
CA ILE A 28 -2.40 -4.29 -6.36
C ILE A 28 -3.68 -4.70 -7.10
N GLU A 29 -4.59 -3.76 -7.41
CA GLU A 29 -5.80 -4.02 -8.21
C GLU A 29 -5.47 -4.53 -9.60
N ALA A 30 -4.55 -3.87 -10.30
CA ALA A 30 -4.14 -4.25 -11.65
C ALA A 30 -3.53 -5.66 -11.70
N GLU A 31 -2.78 -6.06 -10.66
CA GLU A 31 -2.17 -7.38 -10.58
C GLU A 31 -3.15 -8.49 -10.12
N SER A 32 -4.28 -8.11 -9.52
CA SER A 32 -5.35 -9.00 -9.05
C SER A 32 -4.82 -10.26 -8.31
N PRO A 33 -3.99 -10.11 -7.26
CA PRO A 33 -3.45 -11.26 -6.53
C PRO A 33 -4.51 -11.91 -5.64
N ASP A 34 -4.39 -13.22 -5.42
CA ASP A 34 -5.20 -13.94 -4.42
C ASP A 34 -4.69 -13.66 -2.99
N ILE A 35 -3.38 -13.43 -2.84
CA ILE A 35 -2.73 -13.09 -1.56
C ILE A 35 -1.72 -11.95 -1.82
N VAL A 36 -1.74 -10.92 -0.97
CA VAL A 36 -0.80 -9.81 -1.00
C VAL A 36 -0.04 -9.69 0.33
N CYS A 37 1.29 -9.62 0.25
CA CYS A 37 2.19 -9.43 1.39
C CYS A 37 2.90 -8.09 1.25
N LEU A 38 2.63 -7.15 2.15
CA LEU A 38 3.18 -5.79 2.09
C LEU A 38 4.28 -5.56 3.14
N GLN A 39 5.37 -4.88 2.74
CA GLN A 39 6.44 -4.44 3.66
C GLN A 39 6.60 -2.92 3.65
N GLU A 40 7.22 -2.37 4.70
CA GLU A 40 7.31 -0.92 4.94
C GLU A 40 5.94 -0.24 4.96
N VAL A 41 4.98 -0.85 5.64
CA VAL A 41 3.64 -0.29 5.86
C VAL A 41 3.66 0.54 7.15
N ASP A 42 3.14 1.76 7.09
CA ASP A 42 3.10 2.70 8.21
C ASP A 42 1.75 2.72 8.92
N ARG A 43 1.77 3.06 10.22
CA ARG A 43 0.58 3.34 11.03
C ARG A 43 0.81 4.56 11.92
N HIS A 44 -0.02 5.59 11.78
CA HIS A 44 -0.06 6.79 12.64
C HIS A 44 1.27 7.56 12.75
N VAL A 45 2.05 7.64 11.67
CA VAL A 45 3.29 8.41 11.63
C VAL A 45 3.18 9.64 10.72
N ARG A 46 3.86 10.72 11.09
CA ARG A 46 3.80 12.02 10.40
C ARG A 46 4.11 11.95 8.89
N ARG A 47 5.06 11.10 8.49
CA ARG A 47 5.48 10.95 7.07
C ARG A 47 4.39 10.36 6.17
N SER A 48 3.44 9.63 6.75
CA SER A 48 2.29 9.04 6.08
C SER A 48 1.00 9.76 6.45
N ARG A 49 1.06 11.08 6.74
CA ARG A 49 -0.09 11.90 7.16
C ARG A 49 -0.83 11.37 8.39
N SER A 50 -0.17 10.55 9.21
CA SER A 50 -0.76 9.82 10.34
C SER A 50 -1.84 8.81 9.96
N ASP A 51 -1.88 8.40 8.68
CA ASP A 51 -2.79 7.37 8.18
C ASP A 51 -2.53 6.02 8.88
N ASP A 52 -3.60 5.25 9.08
CA ASP A 52 -3.52 3.81 9.36
C ASP A 52 -3.59 3.06 8.03
N GLN A 53 -2.44 2.87 7.38
CA GLN A 53 -2.39 2.26 6.04
C GLN A 53 -3.03 0.86 6.02
N PRO A 54 -2.83 -0.03 7.02
CA PRO A 54 -3.57 -1.29 7.10
C PRO A 54 -5.09 -1.11 7.04
N ALA A 55 -5.66 -0.17 7.80
CA ALA A 55 -7.09 0.07 7.78
C ALA A 55 -7.57 0.56 6.40
N LEU A 56 -6.81 1.46 5.76
CA LEU A 56 -7.10 1.93 4.41
C LEU A 56 -7.01 0.81 3.35
N PHE A 57 -6.08 -0.14 3.50
CA PHE A 57 -6.03 -1.30 2.62
C PHE A 57 -7.24 -2.21 2.81
N VAL A 58 -7.68 -2.46 4.05
CA VAL A 58 -8.90 -3.24 4.34
C VAL A 58 -10.14 -2.55 3.77
N GLU A 59 -10.24 -1.22 3.90
CA GLU A 59 -11.35 -0.44 3.34
C GLU A 59 -11.37 -0.50 1.79
N ARG A 60 -10.19 -0.47 1.15
CA ARG A 60 -10.09 -0.52 -0.30
C ARG A 60 -10.37 -1.91 -0.87
N PHE A 61 -9.85 -2.95 -0.22
CA PHE A 61 -9.90 -4.35 -0.67
C PHE A 61 -10.88 -5.16 0.17
N GLN A 62 -12.06 -4.60 0.44
CA GLN A 62 -13.11 -5.36 1.13
C GLN A 62 -13.31 -6.71 0.43
N PRO A 63 -13.46 -7.81 1.18
CA PRO A 63 -13.83 -9.09 0.62
C PRO A 63 -15.19 -9.05 -0.08
#